data_AF-A0A0D2J259-F1
#
_entry.id   AF-A0A0D2J259-F1
#
_cell.length_a   1.000
_cell.length_b   1.000
_cell.length_c   1.000
_cell.angle_alpha   90.00
_cell.angle_beta   90.00
_cell.angle_gamma   90.00
#
_symmetry.space_group_name_H-M   'P 1'
#
loop_
_entity.id
_entity.type
_entity.pdbx_description
1 polymer ?
#
loop_
_entity_poly.entity_id
_entity_poly.type
_entity_poly.pdbx_seq_one_letter_code
_entity_poly.pdbx_strand_id
1 'polypeptide(L)'
;MASTSSKRKAEPKEADAGPSSKKSAAGPSLVNPKRWKVLHEGTAGDGPVIYWMSRDQRMRDNWALLHALEQAGKKGAPAAVAFNLVPEFLGAGARQFVFMLKGLREMAPRLEAHGIPFFLLQARDSNFKGDPAATIPKLVRDTGAGLLVTDYSPLRLGRQWRDQVSAALGAVPFHEVDAHNVVPVWSASDKREYGARTIRPKIHKALPEFLCEYPETPRPAPWTSAVKPDPIDWEALLSEVRRRGAAVPEVRWCTPGEDGAHDALLGEQGFLTPARLALYDAKRNDPGEPQALSNLSPWLHFGQLSTQRAALEAAKLRGKYKILSLVV
;
A
#
# COMPACT_ATOMS: atom_id res chain seq x y z
N MET A 1 -83.57 20.22 -22.75
CA MET A 1 -82.45 20.34 -21.79
C MET A 1 -81.62 19.07 -21.86
N ALA A 2 -80.30 19.22 -22.03
CA ALA A 2 -79.18 18.29 -21.83
C ALA A 2 -79.39 16.79 -22.19
N SER A 3 -78.74 16.31 -23.27
CA SER A 3 -77.40 15.69 -23.30
C SER A 3 -77.46 14.16 -23.17
N THR A 4 -77.62 13.43 -24.29
CA THR A 4 -76.58 12.66 -25.02
C THR A 4 -75.77 11.66 -24.21
N SER A 5 -76.10 10.36 -24.38
CA SER A 5 -75.29 9.20 -23.99
C SER A 5 -75.06 8.32 -25.22
N SER A 6 -73.80 8.11 -25.61
CA SER A 6 -73.30 6.91 -26.30
C SER A 6 -71.83 7.10 -26.69
N LYS A 7 -70.94 6.20 -26.22
CA LYS A 7 -69.64 5.79 -26.83
C LYS A 7 -69.05 4.68 -25.95
N ARG A 8 -68.98 3.43 -26.44
CA ARG A 8 -67.92 2.78 -27.26
C ARG A 8 -66.65 2.39 -26.48
N LYS A 9 -66.40 1.08 -26.52
CA LYS A 9 -65.19 0.25 -26.30
C LYS A 9 -63.86 1.00 -26.13
N ALA A 10 -63.10 0.60 -25.11
CA ALA A 10 -61.72 1.00 -24.87
C ALA A 10 -60.72 -0.04 -25.44
N GLU A 11 -59.72 0.47 -26.16
CA GLU A 11 -58.49 -0.18 -26.62
C GLU A 11 -57.40 -0.12 -25.52
N PRO A 12 -56.34 -0.96 -25.59
CA PRO A 12 -55.34 -1.07 -24.54
C PRO A 12 -54.29 0.05 -24.62
N LYS A 13 -53.92 0.60 -23.46
CA LYS A 13 -52.88 1.63 -23.34
C LYS A 13 -51.48 1.01 -23.39
N GLU A 14 -50.65 1.58 -24.27
CA GLU A 14 -49.19 1.47 -24.27
C GLU A 14 -48.60 1.82 -22.89
N ALA A 15 -47.71 0.97 -22.39
CA ALA A 15 -46.88 1.26 -21.24
C ALA A 15 -45.58 1.92 -21.71
N ASP A 16 -45.41 3.17 -21.26
CA ASP A 16 -44.24 4.01 -21.48
C ASP A 16 -42.98 3.38 -20.87
N ALA A 17 -41.97 3.15 -21.69
CA ALA A 17 -40.69 2.56 -21.32
C ALA A 17 -39.76 3.64 -20.76
N GLY A 18 -39.82 3.87 -19.45
CA GLY A 18 -38.81 4.66 -18.74
C GLY A 18 -37.42 3.99 -18.83
N PRO A 19 -36.32 4.76 -18.93
CA PRO A 19 -35.00 4.21 -19.10
C PRO A 19 -34.58 3.46 -17.83
N SER A 20 -34.50 2.13 -17.93
CA SER A 20 -33.91 1.30 -16.88
C SER A 20 -32.44 1.71 -16.73
N SER A 21 -32.08 2.33 -15.62
CA SER A 21 -30.70 2.49 -15.22
C SER A 21 -30.11 1.10 -14.99
N LYS A 22 -29.44 0.58 -16.04
CA LYS A 22 -28.60 -0.60 -15.91
C LYS A 22 -27.50 -0.25 -14.91
N LYS A 23 -27.69 -0.64 -13.64
CA LYS A 23 -26.59 -0.83 -12.71
C LYS A 23 -25.63 -1.79 -13.41
N SER A 24 -24.47 -1.27 -13.83
CA SER A 24 -23.38 -2.14 -14.25
C SER A 24 -23.05 -3.03 -13.06
N ALA A 25 -23.27 -4.33 -13.22
CA ALA A 25 -22.80 -5.32 -12.27
C ALA A 25 -21.27 -5.27 -12.33
N ALA A 26 -20.66 -4.44 -11.47
CA ALA A 26 -19.23 -4.42 -11.28
C ALA A 26 -18.79 -5.83 -10.85
N GLY A 27 -17.82 -6.40 -11.57
CA GLY A 27 -17.18 -7.65 -11.17
C GLY A 27 -16.62 -7.57 -9.73
N PRO A 28 -16.19 -8.70 -9.16
CA PRO A 28 -15.59 -8.70 -7.83
C PRO A 28 -14.44 -7.69 -7.76
N SER A 29 -14.45 -6.84 -6.73
CA SER A 29 -13.40 -5.84 -6.52
C SER A 29 -12.04 -6.53 -6.31
N LEU A 30 -11.01 -6.01 -6.98
CA LEU A 30 -9.61 -6.45 -6.88
C LEU A 30 -9.09 -6.41 -5.44
N VAL A 31 -9.54 -5.40 -4.69
CA VAL A 31 -9.15 -5.18 -3.30
C VAL A 31 -10.37 -5.32 -2.41
N ASN A 32 -10.32 -6.20 -1.40
CA ASN A 32 -11.42 -6.32 -0.43
C ASN A 32 -11.73 -4.94 0.16
N PRO A 33 -12.99 -4.45 0.08
CA PRO A 33 -13.36 -3.10 0.50
C PRO A 33 -13.10 -2.82 1.99
N LYS A 34 -12.99 -3.86 2.83
CA LYS A 34 -12.63 -3.71 4.25
C LYS A 34 -11.15 -3.35 4.48
N ARG A 35 -10.30 -3.42 3.44
CA ARG A 35 -8.88 -3.04 3.51
C ARG A 35 -8.64 -1.54 3.42
N TRP A 36 -9.63 -0.76 3.03
CA TRP A 36 -9.47 0.68 2.86
C TRP A 36 -10.63 1.45 3.46
N LYS A 37 -10.41 2.73 3.70
CA LYS A 37 -11.42 3.69 4.16
C LYS A 37 -11.17 5.05 3.53
N VAL A 38 -12.19 5.89 3.55
CA VAL A 38 -12.07 7.31 3.18
C VAL A 38 -11.48 8.08 4.37
N LEU A 39 -10.39 8.81 4.13
CA LEU A 39 -9.84 9.80 5.07
C LEU A 39 -10.39 11.20 4.80
N HIS A 40 -10.65 11.52 3.54
CA HIS A 40 -11.21 12.80 3.10
C HIS A 40 -12.31 12.56 2.09
N GLU A 41 -13.52 13.00 2.41
CA GLU A 41 -14.65 12.97 1.49
C GLU A 41 -14.44 14.01 0.38
N GLY A 42 -14.84 13.67 -0.84
CA GLY A 42 -14.64 14.54 -1.98
C GLY A 42 -15.35 14.03 -3.23
N THR A 43 -15.25 14.80 -4.31
CA THR A 43 -15.81 14.43 -5.60
C THR A 43 -14.68 13.89 -6.46
N ALA A 44 -14.73 12.59 -6.75
CA ALA A 44 -13.68 11.94 -7.51
C ALA A 44 -13.64 12.47 -8.95
N GLY A 45 -12.56 13.15 -9.33
CA GLY A 45 -12.37 13.69 -10.69
C GLY A 45 -11.89 12.63 -11.71
N ASP A 46 -11.76 13.01 -12.97
CA ASP A 46 -11.30 12.14 -14.07
C ASP A 46 -9.77 12.11 -14.23
N GLY A 47 -9.05 12.89 -13.43
CA GLY A 47 -7.60 12.94 -13.46
C GLY A 47 -6.91 11.72 -12.85
N PRO A 48 -5.56 11.71 -12.85
CA PRO A 48 -4.79 10.57 -12.38
C PRO A 48 -5.07 10.18 -10.93
N VAL A 49 -4.82 8.91 -10.61
CA VAL A 49 -4.79 8.43 -9.22
C VAL A 49 -3.35 8.49 -8.70
N ILE A 50 -3.14 9.18 -7.59
CA ILE A 50 -1.82 9.27 -6.95
C ILE A 50 -1.80 8.36 -5.73
N TYR A 51 -0.88 7.38 -5.71
CA TYR A 51 -0.55 6.62 -4.52
C TYR A 51 0.60 7.31 -3.78
N TRP A 52 0.27 8.02 -2.71
CA TRP A 52 1.25 8.51 -1.73
C TRP A 52 1.72 7.34 -0.85
N MET A 53 2.83 6.75 -1.26
CA MET A 53 3.50 5.66 -0.58
C MET A 53 4.35 6.19 0.58
N SER A 54 4.31 5.50 1.72
CA SER A 54 5.11 5.84 2.90
C SER A 54 5.68 4.59 3.58
N ARG A 55 4.81 3.76 4.15
CA ARG A 55 5.19 2.59 4.95
C ARG A 55 5.47 1.36 4.11
N ASP A 56 4.75 1.18 3.01
CA ASP A 56 4.77 -0.05 2.22
C ASP A 56 5.55 0.16 0.91
N GLN A 57 6.88 0.19 1.02
CA GLN A 57 7.83 0.55 -0.05
C GLN A 57 8.17 -0.65 -0.96
N ARG A 58 7.15 -1.14 -1.65
CA ARG A 58 7.26 -2.25 -2.61
C ARG A 58 6.22 -2.15 -3.70
N MET A 59 6.53 -2.68 -4.87
CA MET A 59 5.55 -2.87 -5.94
C MET A 59 4.79 -4.20 -5.79
N ARG A 60 5.48 -5.29 -5.40
CA ARG A 60 4.88 -6.62 -5.22
C ARG A 60 4.00 -6.64 -3.97
N ASP A 61 2.91 -7.40 -4.00
CA ASP A 61 2.10 -7.71 -2.83
C ASP A 61 1.69 -6.45 -2.01
N ASN A 62 1.24 -5.40 -2.70
CA ASN A 62 0.91 -4.10 -2.11
C ASN A 62 -0.57 -3.72 -2.35
N TRP A 63 -1.41 -3.86 -1.32
CA TRP A 63 -2.83 -3.55 -1.41
C TRP A 63 -3.12 -2.06 -1.68
N ALA A 64 -2.25 -1.15 -1.24
CA ALA A 64 -2.44 0.29 -1.47
C ALA A 64 -2.21 0.64 -2.95
N LEU A 65 -1.15 0.08 -3.54
CA LEU A 65 -0.89 0.21 -4.97
C LEU A 65 -1.99 -0.46 -5.81
N LEU A 66 -2.40 -1.68 -5.45
CA LEU A 66 -3.48 -2.39 -6.14
C LEU A 66 -4.80 -1.61 -6.08
N HIS A 67 -5.12 -1.00 -4.94
CA HIS A 67 -6.30 -0.14 -4.82
C HIS A 67 -6.19 1.08 -5.71
N ALA A 68 -5.05 1.78 -5.71
CA ALA A 68 -4.85 2.92 -6.60
C ALA A 68 -5.03 2.56 -8.08
N LEU A 69 -4.48 1.42 -8.50
CA LEU A 69 -4.61 0.90 -9.87
C LEU A 69 -6.03 0.45 -10.21
N GLU A 70 -6.74 -0.17 -9.27
CA GLU A 70 -8.16 -0.53 -9.45
C GLU A 70 -9.02 0.72 -9.65
N GLN A 71 -8.80 1.77 -8.84
CA GLN A 71 -9.53 3.03 -8.95
C GLN A 71 -9.20 3.77 -10.25
N ALA A 72 -7.94 3.74 -10.68
CA ALA A 72 -7.53 4.28 -11.97
C ALA A 72 -8.20 3.53 -13.13
N GLY A 73 -8.20 2.19 -13.07
CA GLY A 73 -8.81 1.32 -14.08
C GLY A 73 -10.31 1.54 -14.25
N LYS A 74 -11.05 1.75 -13.15
CA LYS A 74 -12.50 2.06 -13.19
C LYS A 74 -12.85 3.31 -14.02
N LYS A 75 -11.89 4.22 -14.20
CA LYS A 75 -12.05 5.49 -14.93
C LYS A 75 -11.24 5.55 -16.22
N GLY A 76 -10.46 4.52 -16.54
CA GLY A 76 -9.47 4.59 -17.61
C GLY A 76 -8.42 5.67 -17.38
N ALA A 77 -8.14 6.04 -16.12
CA ALA A 77 -7.22 7.10 -15.76
C ALA A 77 -5.77 6.58 -15.58
N PRO A 78 -4.76 7.45 -15.69
CA PRO A 78 -3.39 7.12 -15.32
C PRO A 78 -3.23 6.95 -13.80
N ALA A 79 -2.13 6.32 -13.39
CA ALA A 79 -1.74 6.25 -11.98
C ALA A 79 -0.25 6.55 -11.79
N ALA A 80 0.12 7.13 -10.65
CA ALA A 80 1.51 7.36 -10.27
C ALA A 80 1.73 7.07 -8.79
N VAL A 81 2.99 6.83 -8.43
CA VAL A 81 3.44 6.69 -7.04
C VAL A 81 4.21 7.94 -6.65
N ALA A 82 3.93 8.47 -5.47
CA ALA A 82 4.67 9.56 -4.87
C ALA A 82 5.26 9.15 -3.52
N PHE A 83 6.51 9.54 -3.25
CA PHE A 83 7.19 9.30 -1.98
C PHE A 83 7.86 10.57 -1.46
N ASN A 84 7.62 10.91 -0.21
CA ASN A 84 8.27 12.02 0.47
C ASN A 84 9.59 11.59 1.12
N LEU A 85 10.71 12.10 0.61
CA LEU A 85 11.99 11.99 1.30
C LEU A 85 12.15 13.17 2.25
N VAL A 86 11.67 12.99 3.49
CA VAL A 86 11.89 13.96 4.57
C VAL A 86 13.36 13.95 5.00
N PRO A 87 13.95 15.11 5.35
CA PRO A 87 15.31 15.14 5.84
C PRO A 87 15.38 14.34 7.14
N GLU A 88 14.56 14.61 8.13
CA GLU A 88 14.65 13.93 9.43
C GLU A 88 13.42 13.07 9.71
N PHE A 89 13.65 11.88 10.24
CA PHE A 89 12.59 10.96 10.64
C PHE A 89 12.96 10.22 11.92
N LEU A 90 12.42 10.64 13.06
CA LEU A 90 12.54 9.95 14.36
C LEU A 90 13.98 9.56 14.74
N GLY A 91 14.97 10.40 14.41
CA GLY A 91 16.39 10.14 14.70
C GLY A 91 17.08 9.13 13.78
N ALA A 92 16.47 8.76 12.65
CA ALA A 92 17.08 7.88 11.66
C ALA A 92 18.41 8.45 11.13
N GLY A 93 19.44 7.62 11.11
CA GLY A 93 20.76 7.95 10.58
C GLY A 93 21.04 7.26 9.24
N ALA A 94 22.32 7.18 8.86
CA ALA A 94 22.74 6.62 7.57
C ALA A 94 22.31 5.16 7.43
N ARG A 95 22.39 4.38 8.52
CA ARG A 95 21.96 2.97 8.54
C ARG A 95 20.54 2.77 7.99
N GLN A 96 19.59 3.58 8.43
CA GLN A 96 18.18 3.47 8.02
C GLN A 96 17.95 4.10 6.66
N PHE A 97 18.42 5.33 6.44
CA PHE A 97 18.18 6.05 5.19
C PHE A 97 18.82 5.37 3.99
N VAL A 98 20.04 4.83 4.12
CA VAL A 98 20.69 4.13 3.02
C VAL A 98 19.95 2.83 2.69
N PHE A 99 19.49 2.08 3.70
CA PHE A 99 18.69 0.87 3.47
C PHE A 99 17.40 1.18 2.71
N MET A 100 16.67 2.22 3.16
CA MET A 100 15.45 2.71 2.50
C MET A 100 15.71 3.15 1.05
N LEU A 101 16.69 4.04 0.83
CA LEU A 101 17.00 4.60 -0.48
C LEU A 101 17.47 3.55 -1.49
N LYS A 102 18.26 2.56 -1.06
CA LYS A 102 18.65 1.44 -1.93
C LYS A 102 17.43 0.63 -2.37
N GLY A 103 16.46 0.39 -1.47
CA GLY A 103 15.21 -0.27 -1.84
C GLY A 103 14.34 0.55 -2.80
N LEU A 104 14.22 1.86 -2.57
CA LEU A 104 13.52 2.76 -3.49
C LEU A 104 14.18 2.81 -4.87
N ARG A 105 15.53 2.81 -4.93
CA ARG A 105 16.30 2.74 -6.17
C ARG A 105 16.05 1.46 -6.96
N GLU A 106 15.87 0.32 -6.27
CA GLU A 106 15.50 -0.95 -6.90
C GLU A 106 14.07 -0.92 -7.47
N MET A 107 13.13 -0.35 -6.72
CA MET A 107 11.71 -0.36 -7.07
C MET A 107 11.34 0.64 -8.17
N ALA A 108 11.95 1.84 -8.19
CA ALA A 108 11.62 2.90 -9.16
C ALA A 108 11.61 2.45 -10.63
N PRO A 109 12.65 1.78 -11.18
CA PRO A 109 12.63 1.33 -12.57
C PRO A 109 11.58 0.25 -12.86
N ARG A 110 11.14 -0.52 -11.85
CA ARG A 110 10.06 -1.51 -12.02
C ARG A 110 8.70 -0.84 -12.18
N LEU A 111 8.44 0.20 -11.39
CA LEU A 111 7.24 1.03 -11.55
C LEU A 111 7.20 1.66 -12.94
N GLU A 112 8.32 2.24 -13.38
CA GLU A 112 8.43 2.86 -14.71
C GLU A 112 8.21 1.86 -15.85
N ALA A 113 8.83 0.67 -15.78
CA ALA A 113 8.60 -0.42 -16.74
C ALA A 113 7.14 -0.93 -16.73
N HIS A 114 6.40 -0.67 -15.64
CA HIS A 114 4.98 -0.97 -15.52
C HIS A 114 4.07 0.18 -15.98
N GLY A 115 4.63 1.28 -16.48
CA GLY A 115 3.90 2.47 -16.91
C GLY A 115 3.42 3.35 -15.74
N ILE A 116 4.01 3.21 -14.56
CA ILE A 116 3.67 3.95 -13.34
C ILE A 116 4.82 4.91 -13.01
N PRO A 117 4.66 6.23 -13.20
CA PRO A 117 5.70 7.19 -12.83
C PRO A 117 5.94 7.22 -11.32
N PHE A 118 7.19 7.42 -10.92
CA PHE A 118 7.61 7.52 -9.53
C PHE A 118 8.11 8.94 -9.19
N PHE A 119 7.31 9.68 -8.41
CA PHE A 119 7.63 11.02 -7.93
C PHE A 119 8.35 10.95 -6.57
N LEU A 120 9.67 11.14 -6.57
CA LEU A 120 10.43 11.30 -5.34
C LEU A 120 10.43 12.78 -4.91
N LEU A 121 9.56 13.13 -3.98
CA LEU A 121 9.38 14.49 -3.47
C LEU A 121 10.44 14.80 -2.42
N GLN A 122 11.33 15.73 -2.73
CA GLN A 122 12.52 16.05 -1.93
C GLN A 122 12.53 17.51 -1.45
N ALA A 123 13.41 17.77 -0.49
CA ALA A 123 13.71 19.08 0.07
C ALA A 123 14.46 20.07 -0.85
N ARG A 124 14.46 19.86 -2.17
CA ARG A 124 15.20 20.75 -3.10
C ARG A 124 14.54 22.11 -3.26
N ASP A 125 13.23 22.18 -3.07
CA ASP A 125 12.51 23.44 -3.01
C ASP A 125 12.69 24.02 -1.59
N SER A 126 13.47 25.11 -1.50
CA SER A 126 13.90 25.73 -0.24
C SER A 126 12.74 26.11 0.68
N ASN A 127 11.53 26.22 0.13
CA ASN A 127 10.32 26.58 0.85
C ASN A 127 9.66 25.41 1.60
N PHE A 128 9.88 24.15 1.20
CA PHE A 128 9.03 23.04 1.69
C PHE A 128 9.79 21.84 2.28
N LYS A 129 11.11 21.73 2.11
CA LYS A 129 11.95 20.68 2.74
C LYS A 129 11.40 19.23 2.67
N GLY A 130 10.65 18.87 1.62
CA GLY A 130 10.05 17.53 1.49
C GLY A 130 8.90 17.27 2.46
N ASP A 131 8.32 18.31 3.07
CA ASP A 131 7.16 18.24 3.95
C ASP A 131 5.94 17.69 3.19
N PRO A 132 5.40 16.51 3.59
CA PRO A 132 4.23 15.93 2.94
C PRO A 132 3.03 16.87 2.90
N ALA A 133 2.85 17.70 3.93
CA ALA A 133 1.72 18.65 4.01
C ALA A 133 1.74 19.70 2.90
N ALA A 134 2.92 19.99 2.32
CA ALA A 134 3.05 20.93 1.22
C ALA A 134 3.17 20.22 -0.14
N THR A 135 4.03 19.22 -0.25
CA THR A 135 4.39 18.66 -1.56
C THR A 135 3.31 17.74 -2.12
N ILE A 136 2.57 17.00 -1.28
CA ILE A 136 1.49 16.11 -1.76
C ILE A 136 0.30 16.92 -2.30
N PRO A 137 -0.27 17.91 -1.57
CA PRO A 137 -1.32 18.74 -2.13
C PRO A 137 -0.88 19.51 -3.37
N LYS A 138 0.39 19.95 -3.44
CA LYS A 138 0.94 20.57 -4.65
C LYS A 138 0.92 19.60 -5.83
N LEU A 139 1.44 18.39 -5.66
CA LEU A 139 1.43 17.37 -6.71
C LEU A 139 0.00 17.04 -7.17
N VAL A 140 -0.94 16.90 -6.24
CA VAL A 140 -2.36 16.66 -6.54
C VAL A 140 -2.94 17.77 -7.40
N ARG A 141 -2.70 19.04 -7.05
CA ARG A 141 -3.18 20.20 -7.84
C ARG A 141 -2.51 20.26 -9.21
N ASP A 142 -1.19 20.16 -9.27
CA ASP A 142 -0.43 20.32 -10.51
C ASP A 142 -0.73 19.21 -11.51
N THR A 143 -1.00 17.99 -11.04
CA THR A 143 -1.38 16.85 -11.90
C THR A 143 -2.88 16.78 -12.21
N GLY A 144 -3.70 17.60 -11.53
CA GLY A 144 -5.15 17.51 -11.59
C GLY A 144 -5.68 16.16 -11.08
N ALA A 145 -5.03 15.56 -10.08
CA ALA A 145 -5.36 14.21 -9.61
C ALA A 145 -6.82 14.08 -9.17
N GLY A 146 -7.48 13.00 -9.59
CA GLY A 146 -8.87 12.72 -9.29
C GLY A 146 -9.08 11.94 -7.99
N LEU A 147 -8.02 11.35 -7.44
CA LEU A 147 -8.02 10.61 -6.19
C LEU A 147 -6.60 10.53 -5.61
N LEU A 148 -6.48 10.73 -4.30
CA LEU A 148 -5.28 10.39 -3.53
C LEU A 148 -5.50 9.08 -2.78
N VAL A 149 -4.49 8.22 -2.76
CA VAL A 149 -4.45 6.96 -1.98
C VAL A 149 -3.18 6.96 -1.14
N THR A 150 -3.21 6.42 0.08
CA THR A 150 -2.00 6.19 0.90
C THR A 150 -2.07 4.87 1.65
N ASP A 151 -0.92 4.43 2.16
CA ASP A 151 -0.81 3.27 3.05
C ASP A 151 -1.03 3.63 4.53
N TYR A 152 -1.37 2.63 5.33
CA TYR A 152 -1.69 2.80 6.75
C TYR A 152 -0.45 2.76 7.65
N SER A 153 -0.33 3.75 8.54
CA SER A 153 0.60 3.70 9.68
C SER A 153 -0.03 4.21 10.97
N PRO A 154 0.08 3.49 12.10
CA PRO A 154 -0.41 3.93 13.41
C PRO A 154 0.53 4.93 14.09
N LEU A 155 1.60 5.40 13.45
CA LEU A 155 2.54 6.32 14.10
C LEU A 155 1.99 7.76 14.10
N ARG A 156 2.23 8.46 15.21
CA ARG A 156 1.71 9.82 15.45
C ARG A 156 2.08 10.79 14.34
N LEU A 157 3.36 10.83 13.95
CA LEU A 157 3.87 11.73 12.92
C LEU A 157 3.20 11.47 11.56
N GLY A 158 3.09 10.19 11.17
CA GLY A 158 2.41 9.82 9.92
C GLY A 158 0.94 10.22 9.92
N ARG A 159 0.23 10.06 11.04
CA ARG A 159 -1.15 10.54 11.16
C ARG A 159 -1.25 12.06 11.02
N GLN A 160 -0.39 12.81 11.70
CA GLN A 160 -0.36 14.28 11.61
C GLN A 160 -0.17 14.76 10.17
N TRP A 161 0.74 14.13 9.41
CA TRP A 161 0.89 14.45 7.99
C TRP A 161 -0.36 14.16 7.19
N ARG A 162 -1.03 13.03 7.41
CA ARG A 162 -2.28 12.70 6.71
C ARG A 162 -3.41 13.67 7.05
N ASP A 163 -3.53 14.09 8.30
CA ASP A 163 -4.51 15.09 8.73
C ASP A 163 -4.25 16.45 8.03
N GLN A 164 -2.98 16.88 7.97
CA GLN A 164 -2.58 18.12 7.30
C GLN A 164 -2.80 18.07 5.79
N VAL A 165 -2.43 16.95 5.15
CA VAL A 165 -2.67 16.73 3.72
C VAL A 165 -4.18 16.75 3.44
N SER A 166 -4.98 16.00 4.21
CA SER A 166 -6.44 15.96 4.09
C SER A 166 -7.06 17.36 4.10
N ALA A 167 -6.63 18.21 5.04
CA ALA A 167 -7.12 19.58 5.15
C ALA A 167 -6.78 20.46 3.93
N ALA A 168 -5.78 20.09 3.12
CA ALA A 168 -5.27 20.85 1.99
C ALA A 168 -5.70 20.33 0.60
N LEU A 169 -6.45 19.22 0.52
CA LEU A 169 -6.84 18.57 -0.75
C LEU A 169 -8.04 19.21 -1.46
N GLY A 170 -8.79 20.08 -0.78
CA GLY A 170 -10.01 20.66 -1.36
C GLY A 170 -11.07 19.59 -1.64
N ALA A 171 -11.47 19.42 -2.90
CA ALA A 171 -12.52 18.47 -3.30
C ALA A 171 -12.00 17.08 -3.68
N VAL A 172 -10.68 16.85 -3.73
CA VAL A 172 -10.10 15.57 -4.16
C VAL A 172 -10.24 14.54 -3.03
N PRO A 173 -10.92 13.39 -3.26
CA PRO A 173 -11.06 12.36 -2.22
C PRO A 173 -9.70 11.75 -1.84
N PHE A 174 -9.60 11.27 -0.61
CA PHE A 174 -8.40 10.65 -0.05
C PHE A 174 -8.73 9.30 0.59
N HIS A 175 -8.11 8.23 0.12
CA HIS A 175 -8.28 6.88 0.68
C HIS A 175 -7.03 6.43 1.46
N GLU A 176 -7.22 5.77 2.60
CA GLU A 176 -6.17 5.06 3.33
C GLU A 176 -6.40 3.55 3.24
N VAL A 177 -5.34 2.81 2.91
CA VAL A 177 -5.38 1.35 2.71
C VAL A 177 -4.42 0.67 3.69
N ASP A 178 -4.90 -0.34 4.41
CA ASP A 178 -4.01 -1.20 5.19
C ASP A 178 -3.33 -2.22 4.28
N ALA A 179 -2.13 -1.86 3.82
CA ALA A 179 -1.26 -2.70 3.01
C ALA A 179 -0.20 -3.45 3.82
N HIS A 180 -0.16 -3.24 5.13
CA HIS A 180 0.90 -3.76 5.99
C HIS A 180 0.48 -4.99 6.79
N ASN A 181 -0.78 -5.03 7.23
CA ASN A 181 -1.34 -6.12 8.00
C ASN A 181 -2.12 -7.09 7.10
N VAL A 182 -2.08 -8.39 7.42
CA VAL A 182 -2.93 -9.40 6.76
C VAL A 182 -4.40 -9.04 6.90
N VAL A 183 -4.85 -8.87 8.15
CA VAL A 183 -6.19 -8.39 8.49
C VAL A 183 -6.08 -6.89 8.76
N PRO A 184 -6.85 -6.03 8.07
CA PRO A 184 -6.82 -4.58 8.29
C PRO A 184 -7.03 -4.25 9.77
N VAL A 185 -6.25 -3.32 10.31
CA VAL A 185 -6.21 -3.03 11.76
C VAL A 185 -7.60 -2.73 12.34
N TRP A 186 -8.44 -1.99 11.59
CA TRP A 186 -9.80 -1.63 11.98
C TRP A 186 -10.82 -2.75 11.78
N SER A 187 -10.47 -3.77 10.99
CA SER A 187 -11.24 -5.00 10.85
C SER A 187 -10.84 -6.06 11.89
N ALA A 188 -9.58 -6.02 12.36
CA ALA A 188 -9.06 -6.98 13.33
C ALA A 188 -9.68 -6.80 14.72
N SER A 189 -9.89 -5.54 15.15
CA SER A 189 -10.56 -5.21 16.39
C SER A 189 -11.07 -3.76 16.38
N ASP A 190 -12.23 -3.55 17.01
CA ASP A 190 -12.86 -2.25 17.26
C ASP A 190 -12.24 -1.50 18.44
N LYS A 191 -11.40 -2.18 19.24
CA LYS A 191 -10.74 -1.63 20.42
C LYS A 191 -9.32 -2.13 20.59
N ARG A 192 -8.57 -1.43 21.45
CA ARG A 192 -7.29 -1.92 21.98
C ARG A 192 -7.51 -3.23 22.74
N GLU A 193 -6.78 -4.26 22.33
CA GLU A 193 -6.77 -5.57 22.97
C GLU A 193 -5.75 -5.60 24.13
N TYR A 194 -6.09 -6.30 25.21
CA TYR A 194 -5.23 -6.32 26.41
C TYR A 194 -4.10 -7.34 26.32
N GLY A 195 -4.18 -8.33 25.43
CA GLY A 195 -3.12 -9.31 25.24
C GLY A 195 -3.33 -10.24 24.03
N ALA A 196 -2.32 -11.05 23.74
CA ALA A 196 -2.34 -11.96 22.59
C ALA A 196 -3.52 -12.95 22.62
N ARG A 197 -3.93 -13.40 23.82
CA ARG A 197 -5.06 -14.31 24.02
C ARG A 197 -6.38 -13.77 23.46
N THR A 198 -6.60 -12.45 23.46
CA THR A 198 -7.89 -11.87 23.05
C THR A 198 -7.92 -11.39 21.61
N ILE A 199 -6.79 -10.91 21.09
CA ILE A 199 -6.69 -10.54 19.67
C ILE A 199 -6.60 -11.76 18.76
N ARG A 200 -5.94 -12.84 19.19
CA ARG A 200 -5.74 -14.06 18.38
C ARG A 200 -7.06 -14.63 17.83
N PRO A 201 -8.08 -14.96 18.62
CA PRO A 201 -9.33 -15.52 18.07
C PRO A 201 -10.01 -14.59 17.07
N LYS A 202 -9.93 -13.27 17.25
CA LYS A 202 -10.48 -12.29 16.30
C LYS A 202 -9.75 -12.33 14.96
N ILE A 203 -8.41 -12.31 14.99
CA ILE A 203 -7.58 -12.43 13.78
C ILE A 203 -7.85 -13.76 13.08
N HIS A 204 -7.78 -14.89 13.79
CA HIS A 204 -7.99 -16.21 13.19
C HIS A 204 -9.37 -16.36 12.55
N LYS A 205 -10.42 -15.78 13.15
CA LYS A 205 -11.76 -15.75 12.54
C LYS A 205 -11.79 -14.96 11.23
N ALA A 206 -10.96 -13.94 11.10
CA ALA A 206 -10.87 -13.09 9.91
C ALA A 206 -9.89 -13.62 8.84
N LEU A 207 -8.93 -14.49 9.19
CA LEU A 207 -7.93 -15.00 8.25
C LEU A 207 -8.52 -15.65 6.98
N PRO A 208 -9.61 -16.45 7.02
CA PRO A 208 -10.19 -17.00 5.79
C PRO A 208 -10.62 -15.94 4.77
N GLU A 209 -10.98 -14.74 5.23
CA GLU A 209 -11.35 -13.61 4.35
C GLU A 209 -10.12 -12.84 3.82
N PHE A 210 -9.07 -12.72 4.64
CA PHE A 210 -7.98 -11.78 4.37
C PHE A 210 -6.62 -12.41 4.05
N LEU A 211 -6.36 -13.67 4.41
CA LEU A 211 -5.15 -14.40 4.03
C LEU A 211 -5.36 -15.04 2.65
N CYS A 212 -5.48 -14.20 1.63
CA CYS A 212 -5.63 -14.59 0.24
C CYS A 212 -4.35 -14.32 -0.55
N GLU A 213 -4.21 -14.94 -1.72
CA GLU A 213 -3.15 -14.54 -2.66
C GLU A 213 -3.40 -13.13 -3.19
N TYR A 214 -2.30 -12.46 -3.56
CA TYR A 214 -2.38 -11.18 -4.24
C TYR A 214 -2.70 -11.39 -5.72
N PRO A 215 -3.56 -10.55 -6.31
CA PRO A 215 -3.77 -10.56 -7.75
C PRO A 215 -2.54 -9.99 -8.48
N GLU A 216 -2.47 -10.21 -9.79
CA GLU A 216 -1.48 -9.56 -10.64
C GLU A 216 -1.67 -8.04 -10.63
N THR A 217 -0.56 -7.29 -10.60
CA THR A 217 -0.57 -5.82 -10.62
C THR A 217 -1.04 -5.30 -11.99
N PRO A 218 -2.22 -4.66 -12.09
CA PRO A 218 -2.72 -4.15 -13.37
C PRO A 218 -1.84 -3.02 -13.91
N ARG A 219 -1.83 -2.81 -15.23
CA ARG A 219 -1.21 -1.63 -15.84
C ARG A 219 -2.26 -0.50 -15.91
N PRO A 220 -1.93 0.74 -15.50
CA PRO A 220 -2.84 1.87 -15.65
C PRO A 220 -2.89 2.36 -17.11
N ALA A 221 -3.76 3.32 -17.41
CA ALA A 221 -3.69 4.05 -18.66
C ALA A 221 -2.36 4.82 -18.78
N PRO A 222 -1.86 5.10 -20.00
CA PRO A 222 -0.61 5.82 -20.20
C PRO A 222 -0.57 7.16 -19.46
N TRP A 223 0.59 7.53 -18.92
CA TRP A 223 0.75 8.80 -18.19
C TRP A 223 0.67 10.02 -19.12
N THR A 224 -0.50 10.65 -19.19
CA THR A 224 -0.79 11.79 -20.05
C THR A 224 -0.58 13.16 -19.41
N SER A 225 -0.41 13.24 -18.08
CA SER A 225 -0.16 14.52 -17.40
C SER A 225 1.12 15.19 -17.91
N ALA A 226 1.08 16.51 -18.07
CA ALA A 226 2.24 17.33 -18.42
C ALA A 226 3.29 17.35 -17.30
N VAL A 227 2.88 17.15 -16.05
CA VAL A 227 3.77 17.04 -14.90
C VAL A 227 4.46 15.67 -14.95
N LYS A 228 5.79 15.67 -15.03
CA LYS A 228 6.63 14.47 -15.04
C LYS A 228 7.51 14.44 -13.79
N PRO A 229 7.94 13.25 -13.31
CA PRO A 229 8.93 13.17 -12.25
C PRO A 229 10.27 13.77 -12.69
N ASP A 230 10.95 14.44 -11.76
CA ASP A 230 12.33 14.87 -11.98
C ASP A 230 13.29 13.68 -11.96
N PRO A 231 14.40 13.74 -12.73
CA PRO A 231 15.46 12.73 -12.63
C PRO A 231 16.00 12.61 -11.20
N ILE A 232 16.14 11.37 -10.73
CA ILE A 232 16.63 11.10 -9.38
C ILE A 232 18.14 10.83 -9.39
N ASP A 233 18.91 11.72 -8.79
CA ASP A 233 20.33 11.50 -8.51
C ASP A 233 20.51 10.67 -7.23
N TRP A 234 20.45 9.34 -7.40
CA TRP A 234 20.57 8.39 -6.29
C TRP A 234 21.92 8.47 -5.57
N GLU A 235 23.02 8.75 -6.29
CA GLU A 235 24.34 8.79 -5.68
C GLU A 235 24.52 10.05 -4.82
N ALA A 236 23.99 11.20 -5.26
CA ALA A 236 23.97 12.41 -4.45
C ALA A 236 23.15 12.21 -3.17
N LEU A 237 21.95 11.60 -3.27
CA LEU A 237 21.11 11.30 -2.10
C LEU A 237 21.81 10.36 -1.11
N LEU A 238 22.39 9.27 -1.60
CA LEU A 238 23.11 8.31 -0.78
C LEU A 238 24.31 8.97 -0.09
N SER A 239 25.06 9.81 -0.81
CA SER A 239 26.20 10.55 -0.27
C SER A 239 25.78 11.55 0.81
N GLU A 240 24.67 12.25 0.61
CA GLU A 240 24.11 13.19 1.58
C GLU A 240 23.69 12.48 2.88
N VAL A 241 22.90 11.41 2.81
CA VAL A 241 22.41 10.72 4.01
C VAL A 241 23.55 10.02 4.77
N ARG A 242 24.58 9.54 4.05
CA ARG A 242 25.82 9.00 4.66
C ARG A 242 26.54 10.08 5.45
N ARG A 243 26.74 11.26 4.86
CA ARG A 243 27.40 12.39 5.53
C ARG A 243 26.64 12.82 6.78
N ARG A 244 25.31 12.95 6.67
CA ARG A 244 24.45 13.43 7.76
C ARG A 244 24.30 12.43 8.90
N GLY A 245 24.29 11.14 8.60
CA GLY A 245 23.99 10.07 9.55
C GLY A 245 25.17 9.15 9.88
N ALA A 246 26.41 9.61 9.71
CA ALA A 246 27.63 8.80 9.77
C ALA A 246 27.90 8.11 11.12
N ALA A 247 27.24 8.55 12.20
CA ALA A 247 27.45 8.02 13.55
C ALA A 247 27.16 6.52 13.68
N VAL A 248 26.25 5.99 12.86
CA VAL A 248 25.91 4.56 12.86
C VAL A 248 26.10 3.98 11.45
N PRO A 249 26.99 2.99 11.26
CA PRO A 249 27.33 2.49 9.93
C PRO A 249 26.16 1.71 9.30
N GLU A 250 26.16 1.66 7.97
CA GLU A 250 25.25 0.83 7.17
C GLU A 250 25.24 -0.63 7.62
N VAL A 251 24.11 -1.31 7.43
CA VAL A 251 24.05 -2.76 7.56
C VAL A 251 24.82 -3.41 6.42
N ARG A 252 25.54 -4.50 6.73
CA ARG A 252 26.35 -5.27 5.77
C ARG A 252 25.89 -6.72 5.61
N TRP A 253 25.00 -7.18 6.48
CA TRP A 253 24.55 -8.58 6.53
C TRP A 253 23.30 -8.83 5.68
N CYS A 254 22.66 -7.79 5.16
CA CYS A 254 21.47 -7.90 4.32
C CYS A 254 21.48 -6.89 3.17
N THR A 255 20.87 -7.31 2.06
CA THR A 255 20.65 -6.48 0.88
C THR A 255 19.27 -5.82 0.97
N PRO A 256 19.17 -4.48 0.94
CA PRO A 256 17.88 -3.79 0.91
C PRO A 256 17.13 -4.02 -0.42
N GLY A 257 15.83 -3.80 -0.42
CA GLY A 257 14.97 -3.92 -1.61
C GLY A 257 14.09 -5.17 -1.61
N GLU A 258 13.17 -5.26 -2.56
CA GLU A 258 12.21 -6.36 -2.65
C GLU A 258 12.94 -7.68 -2.94
N ASP A 259 13.95 -7.67 -3.83
CA ASP A 259 14.68 -8.89 -4.15
C ASP A 259 15.47 -9.43 -2.96
N GLY A 260 16.17 -8.55 -2.23
CA GLY A 260 16.86 -8.94 -1.00
C GLY A 260 15.89 -9.48 0.06
N ALA A 261 14.67 -8.96 0.11
CA ALA A 261 13.64 -9.45 1.02
C ALA A 261 13.11 -10.83 0.65
N HIS A 262 12.87 -11.06 -0.64
CA HIS A 262 12.42 -12.35 -1.16
C HIS A 262 13.51 -13.42 -1.05
N ASP A 263 14.78 -13.06 -1.30
CA ASP A 263 15.92 -13.96 -1.08
C ASP A 263 16.05 -14.34 0.41
N ALA A 264 15.92 -13.36 1.32
CA ALA A 264 15.93 -13.63 2.76
C ALA A 264 14.77 -14.53 3.24
N LEU A 265 13.64 -14.54 2.53
CA LEU A 265 12.48 -15.40 2.83
C LEU A 265 12.61 -16.79 2.20
N LEU A 266 12.88 -16.85 0.89
CA LEU A 266 12.71 -18.03 0.02
C LEU A 266 14.00 -18.48 -0.69
N GLY A 267 15.08 -17.70 -0.62
CA GLY A 267 16.36 -18.03 -1.26
C GLY A 267 17.01 -19.27 -0.65
N GLU A 268 18.18 -19.64 -1.17
CA GLU A 268 18.92 -20.85 -0.75
C GLU A 268 19.27 -20.85 0.74
N GLN A 269 19.51 -19.67 1.30
CA GLN A 269 19.74 -19.44 2.73
C GLN A 269 18.54 -18.76 3.42
N GLY A 270 17.41 -18.70 2.73
CA GLY A 270 16.19 -18.04 3.17
C GLY A 270 15.60 -18.70 4.43
N PHE A 271 14.79 -17.94 5.16
CA PHE A 271 14.22 -18.41 6.43
C PHE A 271 13.33 -19.66 6.27
N LEU A 272 12.57 -19.76 5.18
CA LEU A 272 11.64 -20.86 4.96
C LEU A 272 12.30 -22.13 4.40
N THR A 273 13.64 -22.15 4.31
CA THR A 273 14.39 -23.37 4.01
C THR A 273 14.26 -24.39 5.15
N PRO A 274 14.31 -25.70 4.86
CA PRO A 274 14.29 -26.74 5.89
C PRO A 274 15.33 -26.54 6.99
N ALA A 275 16.53 -26.11 6.61
CA ALA A 275 17.67 -25.94 7.52
C ALA A 275 17.43 -24.86 8.59
N ARG A 276 16.77 -23.75 8.24
CA ARG A 276 16.50 -22.65 9.18
C ARG A 276 15.17 -22.80 9.89
N LEU A 277 14.11 -23.17 9.16
CA LEU A 277 12.77 -23.26 9.73
C LEU A 277 12.66 -24.33 10.82
N ALA A 278 13.38 -25.45 10.68
CA ALA A 278 13.42 -26.50 11.69
C ALA A 278 13.99 -26.03 13.04
N LEU A 279 14.83 -24.98 13.04
CA LEU A 279 15.42 -24.42 14.26
C LEU A 279 14.47 -23.49 15.01
N TYR A 280 13.48 -22.88 14.34
CA TYR A 280 12.71 -21.77 14.89
C TYR A 280 12.03 -22.11 16.23
N ASP A 281 11.39 -23.28 16.36
CA ASP A 281 10.63 -23.61 17.59
C ASP A 281 11.54 -23.70 18.81
N ALA A 282 12.63 -24.45 18.64
CA ALA A 282 13.54 -24.80 19.71
C ALA A 282 14.53 -23.65 20.02
N LYS A 283 14.87 -22.82 19.03
CA LYS A 283 16.02 -21.91 19.11
C LYS A 283 15.69 -20.42 18.93
N ARG A 284 14.45 -20.02 18.63
CA ARG A 284 14.09 -18.58 18.50
C ARG A 284 14.34 -17.71 19.74
N ASN A 285 14.52 -18.32 20.92
CA ASN A 285 14.83 -17.62 22.17
C ASN A 285 16.31 -17.74 22.57
N ASP A 286 17.13 -18.40 21.75
CA ASP A 286 18.56 -18.61 22.00
C ASP A 286 19.38 -17.60 21.18
N PRO A 287 19.95 -16.55 21.80
CA PRO A 287 20.75 -15.57 21.08
C PRO A 287 22.07 -16.15 20.53
N GLY A 288 22.50 -17.34 20.98
CA GLY A 288 23.63 -18.07 20.41
C GLY A 288 23.34 -18.71 19.04
N GLU A 289 22.07 -18.76 18.63
CA GLU A 289 21.59 -19.42 17.41
C GLU A 289 20.95 -18.40 16.43
N PRO A 290 21.73 -17.45 15.87
CA PRO A 290 21.19 -16.34 15.08
C PRO A 290 20.47 -16.79 13.79
N GLN A 291 20.75 -18.01 13.32
CA GLN A 291 20.11 -18.59 12.13
C GLN A 291 18.67 -19.05 12.39
N ALA A 292 18.29 -19.22 13.66
CA ALA A 292 16.96 -19.66 14.05
C ALA A 292 15.90 -18.58 13.85
N LEU A 293 16.26 -17.29 13.87
CA LEU A 293 15.33 -16.19 13.56
C LEU A 293 15.20 -15.98 12.06
N SER A 294 14.09 -15.36 11.63
CA SER A 294 13.89 -15.06 10.21
C SER A 294 14.81 -13.97 9.68
N ASN A 295 15.20 -13.04 10.55
CA ASN A 295 15.93 -11.81 10.22
C ASN A 295 15.19 -10.89 9.24
N LEU A 296 13.88 -11.10 9.04
CA LEU A 296 13.07 -10.36 8.05
C LEU A 296 12.67 -8.94 8.50
N SER A 297 12.89 -8.58 9.76
CA SER A 297 12.38 -7.33 10.33
C SER A 297 12.84 -6.05 9.63
N PRO A 298 14.05 -5.92 9.03
CA PRO A 298 14.40 -4.71 8.28
C PRO A 298 13.50 -4.49 7.07
N TRP A 299 13.25 -5.55 6.29
CA TRP A 299 12.38 -5.45 5.11
C TRP A 299 10.92 -5.27 5.49
N LEU A 300 10.44 -5.96 6.54
CA LEU A 300 9.08 -5.75 7.04
C LEU A 300 8.89 -4.33 7.57
N HIS A 301 9.89 -3.74 8.22
CA HIS A 301 9.82 -2.36 8.73
C HIS A 301 9.61 -1.32 7.62
N PHE A 302 10.40 -1.41 6.54
CA PHE A 302 10.27 -0.52 5.37
C PHE A 302 9.19 -0.98 4.39
N GLY A 303 8.50 -2.09 4.68
CA GLY A 303 7.51 -2.67 3.80
C GLY A 303 8.07 -3.09 2.44
N GLN A 304 9.35 -3.47 2.37
CA GLN A 304 9.99 -4.09 1.20
C GLN A 304 9.58 -5.56 1.02
N LEU A 305 8.96 -6.15 2.04
CA LEU A 305 8.29 -7.47 1.99
C LEU A 305 6.91 -7.36 2.64
N SER A 306 5.90 -7.96 2.00
CA SER A 306 4.57 -8.11 2.60
C SER A 306 4.59 -9.15 3.72
N THR A 307 4.04 -8.80 4.89
CA THR A 307 3.80 -9.76 5.97
C THR A 307 2.84 -10.87 5.53
N GLN A 308 1.87 -10.53 4.67
CA GLN A 308 0.91 -11.48 4.11
C GLN A 308 1.59 -12.45 3.14
N ARG A 309 2.53 -11.98 2.30
CA ARG A 309 3.36 -12.87 1.48
C ARG A 309 4.13 -13.85 2.35
N ALA A 310 4.83 -13.37 3.38
CA ALA A 310 5.55 -14.25 4.30
C ALA A 310 4.64 -15.28 4.98
N ALA A 311 3.42 -14.89 5.38
CA ALA A 311 2.43 -15.78 5.96
C ALA A 311 1.89 -16.83 4.96
N LEU A 312 1.65 -16.45 3.71
CA LEU A 312 1.22 -17.37 2.65
C LEU A 312 2.28 -18.42 2.35
N GLU A 313 3.54 -18.00 2.19
CA GLU A 313 4.64 -18.93 1.92
C GLU A 313 4.89 -19.87 3.10
N ALA A 314 4.81 -19.36 4.33
CA ALA A 314 4.87 -20.20 5.52
C ALA A 314 3.69 -21.18 5.58
N ALA A 315 2.47 -20.76 5.21
CA ALA A 315 1.29 -21.62 5.23
C ALA A 315 1.43 -22.85 4.31
N LYS A 316 2.11 -22.70 3.16
CA LYS A 316 2.41 -23.82 2.23
C LYS A 316 3.24 -24.94 2.87
N LEU A 317 3.95 -24.64 3.96
CA LEU A 317 4.83 -25.58 4.66
C LEU A 317 4.19 -26.25 5.89
N ARG A 318 2.95 -25.90 6.25
CA ARG A 318 2.24 -26.43 7.45
C ARG A 318 2.17 -27.95 7.53
N GLY A 319 1.93 -28.63 6.40
CA GLY A 319 1.85 -30.08 6.36
C GLY A 319 3.20 -30.79 6.60
N LYS A 320 4.32 -30.06 6.42
CA LYS A 320 5.68 -30.60 6.54
C LYS A 320 6.31 -30.31 7.90
N TYR A 321 5.93 -29.21 8.55
CA TYR A 321 6.50 -28.81 9.83
C TYR A 321 5.42 -28.50 10.87
N LYS A 322 5.36 -29.32 11.93
CA LYS A 322 4.39 -29.17 13.03
C LYS A 322 4.39 -27.76 13.64
N ILE A 323 5.52 -27.08 13.66
CA ILE A 323 5.66 -25.72 14.20
C ILE A 323 4.71 -24.68 13.55
N LEU A 324 4.42 -24.83 12.26
CA LEU A 324 3.58 -23.88 11.53
C LEU A 324 2.08 -24.10 11.75
N SER A 325 1.70 -25.21 12.38
CA SER A 325 0.31 -25.48 12.78
C SER A 325 -0.17 -24.61 13.95
N LEU A 326 0.77 -23.98 14.68
CA LEU A 326 0.49 -23.19 15.89
C LEU A 326 0.51 -21.66 15.68
N VAL A 327 1.01 -21.19 14.53
CA VAL A 327 1.43 -19.78 14.34
C VAL A 327 0.53 -18.99 13.37
N VAL A 328 -0.24 -19.67 12.52
CA VAL A 328 -1.14 -19.03 11.54
C VAL A 328 -2.54 -19.62 11.65
#